data_AF-A0A2U2HND2-F1
#
_entry.id   AF-A0A2U2HND2-F1
#
_cell.length_a   1.000
_cell.length_b   1.000
_cell.length_c   1.000
_cell.angle_alpha   90.00
_cell.angle_beta   90.00
_cell.angle_gamma   90.00
#
_symmetry.space_group_name_H-M   'P 1'
#
loop_
_entity.id
_entity.type
_entity.pdbx_description
1 polymer ?
#
loop_
_entity_poly.entity_id
_entity_poly.type
_entity_poly.pdbx_seq_one_letter_code
_entity_poly.pdbx_strand_id
1 'polypeptide(L)'
;MRIFTDAEIASLNLLASDAQSRPYFDAMRWALRWHDETPQEARGESYQRLLDLVVARSFIHQGRAREHWFALTPTSYYADIWDEALARAPAWPGFKRLALTNEERAYLHLESTRTLTAHIS
;
A
#
# COMPACT_ATOMS: atom_id res chain seq x y z
N MET A 1 14.54 -2.33 13.56
CA MET A 1 15.08 -1.61 12.39
C MET A 1 14.25 -0.34 12.23
N ARG A 2 14.83 0.76 11.75
CA ARG A 2 14.08 2.00 11.47
C ARG A 2 14.07 2.20 9.96
N ILE A 3 12.92 1.96 9.34
CA ILE A 3 12.70 1.97 7.89
C ILE A 3 12.32 3.38 7.45
N PHE A 4 11.43 4.06 8.18
CA PHE A 4 11.06 5.44 7.91
C PHE A 4 11.84 6.41 8.79
N THR A 5 12.33 7.47 8.17
CA THR A 5 12.84 8.67 8.85
C THR A 5 11.72 9.39 9.60
N ASP A 6 12.07 10.29 10.53
CA ASP A 6 11.06 11.09 11.23
C ASP A 6 10.32 12.06 10.33
N ALA A 7 10.99 12.61 9.31
CA ALA A 7 10.35 13.49 8.34
C ALA A 7 9.29 12.74 7.52
N GLU A 8 9.60 11.53 7.04
CA GLU A 8 8.62 10.70 6.32
C GLU A 8 7.41 10.34 7.19
N ILE A 9 7.63 9.97 8.45
CA ILE A 9 6.54 9.72 9.40
C ILE A 9 5.69 10.97 9.63
N ALA A 10 6.31 12.14 9.77
CA ALA A 10 5.58 13.39 9.92
C ALA A 10 4.69 13.66 8.69
N SER A 11 5.25 13.51 7.49
CA SER A 11 4.50 13.66 6.23
C SER A 11 3.33 12.68 6.12
N LEU A 12 3.52 11.41 6.47
CA LEU A 12 2.44 10.42 6.44
C LEU A 12 1.32 10.75 7.43
N ASN A 13 1.65 11.33 8.58
CA ASN A 13 0.66 11.73 9.59
C ASN A 13 -0.12 13.00 9.22
N LEU A 14 0.37 13.79 8.27
CA LEU A 14 -0.32 14.99 7.77
C LEU A 14 -1.35 14.68 6.68
N LEU A 15 -1.37 13.46 6.15
CA LEU A 15 -2.31 13.07 5.10
C LEU A 15 -3.74 13.02 5.65
N ALA A 16 -4.66 13.66 4.93
CA ALA A 16 -6.09 13.60 5.22
C ALA A 16 -6.72 12.49 4.38
N SER A 17 -7.49 11.62 5.03
CA SER A 17 -8.24 10.59 4.32
C SER A 17 -9.44 11.21 3.60
N ASP A 18 -9.51 11.00 2.29
CA ASP A 18 -10.64 11.33 1.44
C ASP A 18 -11.55 10.10 1.28
N ALA A 19 -12.75 10.19 1.87
CA ALA A 19 -13.76 9.12 1.84
C ALA A 19 -14.41 8.96 0.45
N GLN A 20 -14.30 9.94 -0.44
CA GLN A 20 -14.82 9.87 -1.81
C GLN A 20 -13.77 9.38 -2.82
N SER A 21 -12.52 9.23 -2.37
CA SER A 21 -11.42 8.78 -3.21
C SER A 21 -11.67 7.35 -3.69
N ARG A 22 -11.59 7.14 -5.01
CA ARG A 22 -11.70 5.81 -5.63
C ARG A 22 -10.31 5.21 -5.82
N PRO A 23 -10.13 3.89 -5.65
CA PRO A 23 -8.86 3.27 -5.94
C PRO A 23 -8.58 3.23 -7.43
N TYR A 24 -7.29 3.24 -7.77
CA TYR A 24 -6.77 2.76 -9.04
C TYR A 24 -5.91 1.53 -8.81
N PHE A 25 -5.81 0.66 -9.83
CA PHE A 25 -4.95 -0.51 -9.77
C PHE A 25 -3.52 -0.15 -10.20
N ASP A 26 -2.55 -0.43 -9.33
CA ASP A 26 -1.12 -0.32 -9.61
C ASP A 26 -0.63 -1.69 -10.12
N ALA A 27 -0.58 -1.85 -11.44
CA ALA A 27 -0.24 -3.14 -12.07
C ALA A 27 1.19 -3.60 -11.76
N MET A 28 2.12 -2.68 -11.48
CA MET A 28 3.49 -3.02 -11.11
C MET A 28 3.58 -3.61 -9.70
N ARG A 29 2.65 -3.25 -8.81
CA ARG A 29 2.59 -3.72 -7.42
C ARG A 29 1.45 -4.67 -7.13
N TRP A 30 0.59 -4.89 -8.11
CA TRP A 30 -0.59 -5.74 -8.00
C TRP A 30 -1.49 -5.35 -6.82
N ALA A 31 -1.71 -4.05 -6.66
CA ALA A 31 -2.32 -3.47 -5.48
C ALA A 31 -3.28 -2.33 -5.83
N LEU A 32 -4.29 -2.12 -4.99
CA LEU A 32 -5.12 -0.93 -5.05
C LEU A 32 -4.44 0.24 -4.32
N ARG A 33 -4.52 1.43 -4.91
CA ARG A 33 -3.99 2.68 -4.38
C ARG A 33 -5.01 3.81 -4.46
N TRP A 34 -4.92 4.73 -3.50
CA TRP A 34 -5.74 5.94 -3.48
C TRP A 34 -4.85 7.17 -3.60
N HIS A 35 -5.40 8.23 -4.19
CA HIS A 35 -4.64 9.46 -4.47
C HIS A 35 -4.22 10.20 -3.19
N ASP A 36 -4.96 10.04 -2.10
CA ASP A 36 -4.70 10.67 -0.81
C ASP A 36 -3.65 9.95 0.05
N GLU A 37 -3.08 8.84 -0.45
CA GLU A 37 -2.12 8.03 0.31
C GLU A 37 -0.66 8.47 0.13
N THR A 38 -0.41 9.42 -0.78
CA THR A 38 0.94 9.82 -1.18
C THR A 38 1.21 11.27 -0.80
N PRO A 39 2.19 11.56 0.09
CA PRO A 39 2.62 12.92 0.36
C PRO A 39 3.12 13.59 -0.92
N GLN A 40 2.82 14.88 -1.10
CA GLN A 40 3.13 15.61 -2.33
C GLN A 40 4.64 15.63 -2.63
N GLU A 41 5.46 15.63 -1.58
CA GLU A 41 6.91 15.67 -1.58
C GLU A 41 7.60 14.29 -1.62
N ALA A 42 6.85 13.19 -1.54
CA ALA A 42 7.43 11.84 -1.54
C ALA A 42 8.13 11.54 -2.88
N ARG A 43 9.44 11.28 -2.86
CA ARG A 43 10.28 11.05 -4.06
C ARG A 43 11.40 10.06 -3.73
N GLY A 44 11.93 9.39 -4.75
CA GLY A 44 13.05 8.46 -4.58
C GLY A 44 12.74 7.37 -3.55
N GLU A 45 13.63 7.18 -2.58
CA GLU A 45 13.48 6.14 -1.54
C GLU A 45 12.24 6.30 -0.67
N SER A 46 11.83 7.54 -0.34
CA SER A 46 10.65 7.76 0.50
C SER A 46 9.38 7.30 -0.19
N TYR A 47 9.28 7.57 -1.48
CA TYR A 47 8.21 7.07 -2.32
C TYR A 47 8.26 5.54 -2.44
N GLN A 48 9.45 4.96 -2.60
CA GLN A 48 9.62 3.51 -2.66
C GLN A 48 9.13 2.81 -1.39
N ARG A 49 9.47 3.32 -0.19
CA ARG A 49 8.98 2.78 1.10
C ARG A 49 7.47 2.88 1.22
N LEU A 50 6.87 3.98 0.75
CA LEU A 50 5.40 4.10 0.68
C LEU A 50 4.80 3.03 -0.24
N LEU A 51 5.39 2.77 -1.41
CA LEU A 51 4.92 1.70 -2.29
C LEU A 51 5.06 0.33 -1.64
N ASP A 52 6.12 0.10 -0.86
CA ASP A 52 6.28 -1.15 -0.12
C ASP A 52 5.21 -1.32 0.97
N LEU A 53 4.78 -0.23 1.60
CA LEU A 53 3.64 -0.23 2.53
C LEU A 53 2.31 -0.55 1.81
N VAL A 54 2.12 -0.05 0.59
CA VAL A 54 0.99 -0.43 -0.28
C VAL A 54 1.03 -1.93 -0.63
N VAL A 55 2.21 -2.48 -0.93
CA VAL A 55 2.37 -3.92 -1.17
C VAL A 55 2.01 -4.73 0.09
N ALA A 56 2.47 -4.31 1.27
CA ALA A 56 2.09 -4.97 2.52
C ALA A 56 0.56 -5.00 2.72
N ARG A 57 -0.13 -3.88 2.41
CA ARG A 57 -1.61 -3.85 2.42
C ARG A 57 -2.23 -4.81 1.41
N SER A 58 -1.65 -4.96 0.22
CA SER A 58 -2.20 -5.84 -0.81
C SER A 58 -2.19 -7.31 -0.37
N PHE A 59 -1.22 -7.72 0.45
CA PHE A 59 -1.24 -9.04 1.07
C PHE A 59 -2.44 -9.23 1.99
N ILE A 60 -2.83 -8.20 2.76
CA ILE A 60 -4.06 -8.20 3.57
C ILE A 60 -5.30 -8.33 2.68
N HIS A 61 -5.37 -7.54 1.61
CA HIS A 61 -6.49 -7.60 0.66
C HIS A 61 -6.65 -8.97 0.01
N GLN A 62 -5.54 -9.66 -0.22
CA GLN A 62 -5.49 -11.02 -0.76
C GLN A 62 -5.72 -12.11 0.31
N GLY A 63 -5.91 -11.76 1.57
CA GLY A 63 -6.11 -12.71 2.67
C GLY A 63 -4.87 -13.55 2.98
N ARG A 64 -3.66 -13.08 2.65
CA ARG A 64 -2.42 -13.80 2.95
C ARG A 64 -2.07 -13.67 4.43
N ALA A 65 -1.74 -14.81 5.05
CA ALA A 65 -1.17 -14.83 6.39
C ALA A 65 0.20 -14.11 6.43
N ARG A 66 0.55 -13.56 7.59
CA ARG A 66 1.66 -12.61 7.75
C ARG A 66 3.02 -13.22 7.44
N GLU A 67 3.18 -14.50 7.77
CA GLU A 67 4.35 -15.33 7.43
C GLU A 67 4.57 -15.49 5.91
N HIS A 68 3.57 -15.14 5.09
CA HIS A 68 3.62 -15.18 3.63
C HIS A 68 3.69 -13.79 2.98
N TRP A 69 4.00 -12.74 3.76
CA TRP A 69 4.17 -11.38 3.24
C TRP A 69 5.55 -11.20 2.61
N PHE A 70 5.77 -11.88 1.48
CA PHE A 70 6.98 -11.76 0.68
C PHE A 70 6.69 -12.09 -0.79
N ALA A 71 7.57 -11.60 -1.69
CA ALA A 71 7.38 -11.77 -3.13
C ALA A 71 8.06 -13.04 -3.68
N LEU A 72 9.37 -13.20 -3.42
CA LEU A 72 10.19 -14.28 -4.00
C LEU A 72 10.83 -15.16 -2.94
N THR A 73 11.47 -14.54 -1.96
CA THR A 73 12.15 -15.21 -0.86
C THR A 73 11.54 -14.82 0.47
N PRO A 74 11.47 -15.73 1.46
CA PRO A 74 11.00 -15.39 2.79
C PRO A 74 11.75 -14.19 3.37
N THR A 75 11.01 -13.19 3.83
CA THR A 75 11.54 -11.99 4.48
C THR A 75 10.50 -11.43 5.44
N SER A 76 10.94 -10.80 6.53
CA SER A 76 10.06 -10.05 7.43
C SER A 76 9.83 -8.61 6.96
N TYR A 77 10.52 -8.14 5.91
CA TYR A 77 10.56 -6.73 5.53
C TYR A 77 9.17 -6.06 5.41
N TYR A 78 8.22 -6.71 4.73
CA TYR A 78 6.87 -6.14 4.55
C TYR A 78 6.04 -6.15 5.84
N ALA A 79 6.29 -7.10 6.74
CA ALA A 79 5.70 -7.09 8.08
C ALA A 79 6.33 -5.97 8.93
N ASP A 80 7.65 -5.83 8.89
CA ASP A 80 8.39 -4.84 9.67
C ASP A 80 8.02 -3.40 9.25
N ILE A 81 7.94 -3.13 7.94
CA ILE A 81 7.52 -1.81 7.43
C ILE A 81 6.07 -1.49 7.80
N TRP A 82 5.19 -2.50 7.79
CA TRP A 82 3.80 -2.36 8.19
C TRP A 82 3.68 -1.99 9.67
N ASP A 83 4.37 -2.74 10.54
CA ASP A 83 4.31 -2.52 11.99
C ASP A 83 4.92 -1.18 12.38
N GLU A 84 6.05 -0.81 11.76
CA GLU A 84 6.66 0.50 12.01
C GLU A 84 5.74 1.65 11.59
N ALA A 85 5.16 1.58 10.39
CA ALA A 85 4.23 2.60 9.91
C ALA A 85 2.95 2.65 10.75
N LEU A 86 2.41 1.51 11.17
CA LEU A 86 1.22 1.47 12.02
C LEU A 86 1.49 2.09 13.39
N ALA A 87 2.67 1.84 13.96
CA ALA A 87 3.06 2.38 15.26
C ALA A 87 3.38 3.88 15.22
N ARG A 88 4.04 4.37 14.15
CA ARG A 88 4.59 5.73 14.10
C ARG A 88 3.78 6.69 13.22
N ALA A 89 3.07 6.17 12.21
CA ALA A 89 2.23 6.93 11.29
C ALA A 89 0.78 6.41 11.23
N PRO A 90 0.07 6.25 12.37
CA PRO A 90 -1.27 5.65 12.40
C PRO A 90 -2.32 6.44 11.62
N ALA A 91 -2.05 7.71 11.29
CA ALA A 91 -2.97 8.54 10.51
C ALA A 91 -2.90 8.30 8.99
N TRP A 92 -1.94 7.49 8.49
CA TRP A 92 -1.85 7.19 7.07
C TRP A 92 -3.19 6.63 6.53
N PRO A 93 -3.79 7.24 5.48
CA PRO A 93 -5.13 6.86 5.01
C PRO A 93 -5.29 5.38 4.66
N GLY A 94 -4.19 4.74 4.23
CA GLY A 94 -4.19 3.32 3.89
C GLY A 94 -4.59 2.37 5.01
N PHE A 95 -4.39 2.75 6.28
CA PHE A 95 -4.83 1.94 7.43
C PHE A 95 -6.35 1.95 7.63
N LYS A 96 -7.07 2.89 7.02
CA LYS A 96 -8.55 2.92 7.03
C LYS A 96 -9.15 2.05 5.93
N ARG A 97 -8.31 1.49 5.04
CA ARG A 97 -8.72 0.77 3.81
C ARG A 97 -8.30 -0.70 3.82
N LEU A 98 -8.29 -1.33 4.99
CA LEU A 98 -7.94 -2.75 5.13
C LEU A 98 -9.07 -3.67 4.63
N ALA A 99 -10.32 -3.25 4.85
CA ALA A 99 -11.48 -3.92 4.30
C ALA A 99 -11.86 -3.27 2.97
N LEU A 100 -11.84 -4.06 1.91
CA LEU A 100 -12.35 -3.65 0.60
C LEU A 100 -13.86 -3.83 0.54
N THR A 101 -14.56 -2.88 -0.11
CA THR A 101 -15.96 -3.08 -0.50
C THR A 101 -16.09 -4.21 -1.52
N ASN A 102 -17.32 -4.65 -1.81
CA ASN A 102 -17.55 -5.67 -2.83
C ASN A 102 -17.11 -5.18 -4.21
N GLU A 103 -17.36 -3.90 -4.52
CA GLU A 103 -16.95 -3.26 -5.77
C GLU A 103 -15.43 -3.20 -5.90
N GLU A 104 -14.73 -2.78 -4.84
CA GLU A 104 -13.26 -2.69 -4.83
C GLU A 104 -12.62 -4.07 -4.94
N ARG A 105 -13.18 -5.08 -4.28
CA ARG A 105 -12.73 -6.47 -4.37
C ARG A 105 -12.92 -7.04 -5.77
N ALA A 106 -14.08 -6.78 -6.38
CA ALA A 106 -14.36 -7.19 -7.75
C ALA A 106 -13.41 -6.48 -8.75
N TYR A 107 -13.15 -5.20 -8.54
CA TYR A 107 -12.19 -4.43 -9.33
C TYR A 107 -10.77 -4.98 -9.20
N LEU A 108 -10.28 -5.21 -7.98
CA LEU A 108 -8.98 -5.84 -7.73
C LEU A 108 -8.89 -7.20 -8.44
N HIS A 109 -9.91 -8.05 -8.30
CA HIS A 109 -9.94 -9.35 -8.95
C HIS A 109 -9.86 -9.23 -10.48
N LEU A 110 -10.70 -8.39 -11.09
CA LEU A 110 -10.71 -8.19 -12.54
C LEU A 110 -9.35 -7.71 -13.04
N GLU A 111 -8.79 -6.65 -12.45
CA GLU A 111 -7.51 -6.08 -12.90
C GLU A 111 -6.34 -7.05 -12.66
N SER A 112 -6.39 -7.84 -11.58
CA SER A 112 -5.41 -8.90 -11.29
C SER A 112 -5.48 -10.11 -12.22
N THR A 113 -6.49 -10.21 -13.10
CA THR A 113 -6.51 -11.28 -14.11
C THR A 113 -5.97 -10.81 -15.46
N ARG A 114 -5.77 -9.50 -15.63
CA ARG A 114 -5.23 -8.94 -16.85
C ARG A 114 -3.73 -9.12 -16.94
N THR A 115 -3.22 -9.32 -18.15
CA THR A 115 -1.79 -9.35 -18.39
C THR A 115 -1.20 -7.95 -18.18
N LEU A 116 0.07 -7.86 -17.76
CA LEU A 116 0.74 -6.56 -17.60
C LEU A 116 0.69 -5.72 -18.89
N THR A 117 0.78 -6.35 -20.06
CA THR A 117 0.67 -5.68 -21.36
C THR A 117 -0.66 -4.98 -21.56
N ALA A 118 -1.75 -5.52 -21.02
CA ALA A 118 -3.08 -4.91 -21.10
C ALA A 118 -3.22 -3.64 -20.24
N HIS A 119 -2.26 -3.38 -19.34
CA HIS A 119 -2.21 -2.16 -18.51
C HIS A 119 -1.32 -1.07 -19.11
N ILE A 120 -0.57 -1.37 -20.18
CA ILE A 120 0.41 -0.46 -20.81
C ILE A 120 -0.06 0.02 -22.19
N SER A 121 -1.17 -0.54 -22.71
CA SER A 121 -1.78 -0.20 -24.00
C SER A 121 -2.82 0.91 -23.86
#